data_AF-A0A932SLB9-F1
#
_entry.id   AF-A0A932SLB9-F1
#
_cell.length_a   1.000
_cell.length_b   1.000
_cell.length_c   1.000
_cell.angle_alpha   90.00
_cell.angle_beta   90.00
_cell.angle_gamma   90.00
#
_symmetry.space_group_name_H-M   'P 1'
#
loop_
_entity.id
_entity.type
_entity.pdbx_description
1 polymer ?
#
loop_
_entity_poly.entity_id
_entity_poly.type
_entity_poly.pdbx_seq_one_letter_code
_entity_poly.pdbx_strand_id
1 'polypeptide(L)'
;MKTSEILQQINIPRHKLYYLEQKGYVTPQRIPMGDLETREYSREDLTKIKFIWKYLMLGFKHKVAYEMAMKELASINGTNGKGAASNGVLEA
;
A
#
# COMPACT_ATOMS: atom_id res chain seq x y z
N MET A 1 9.31 8.48 -0.55
CA MET A 1 9.52 8.23 0.90
C MET A 1 10.66 7.24 1.09
N LYS A 2 11.53 7.46 2.06
CA LYS A 2 12.67 6.55 2.34
C LYS A 2 12.24 5.36 3.18
N THR A 3 13.02 4.27 3.16
CA THR A 3 12.78 3.09 3.99
C THR A 3 12.60 3.43 5.48
N SER A 4 13.42 4.36 6.02
CA SER A 4 13.32 4.79 7.42
C SER A 4 11.97 5.40 7.77
N GLU A 5 11.39 6.20 6.87
CA GLU A 5 10.08 6.82 7.05
C GLU A 5 8.96 5.77 7.07
N ILE A 6 9.03 4.78 6.17
CA ILE A 6 8.07 3.67 6.13
C ILE A 6 8.08 2.88 7.44
N LEU A 7 9.28 2.57 7.95
CA LEU A 7 9.43 1.84 9.22
C LEU A 7 8.84 2.62 10.40
N GLN A 8 9.07 3.94 10.44
CA GLN A 8 8.52 4.80 11.50
C GLN A 8 7.00 4.96 11.42
N GLN A 9 6.45 5.17 10.22
CA GLN A 9 5.01 5.41 10.07
C GLN A 9 4.15 4.16 10.31
N ILE A 10 4.63 2.99 9.89
CA ILE A 10 3.84 1.74 9.95
C ILE A 10 4.21 0.90 11.18
N ASN A 11 5.37 1.17 11.78
CA ASN A 11 5.93 0.34 12.85
C ASN A 11 6.04 -1.15 12.44
N ILE A 12 6.37 -1.37 11.16
CA ILE A 12 6.61 -2.70 10.61
C ILE A 12 8.08 -3.09 10.84
N PRO A 13 8.38 -4.34 11.27
CA PRO A 13 9.75 -4.80 11.37
C PRO A 13 10.47 -4.76 10.02
N ARG A 14 11.73 -4.31 10.00
CA ARG A 14 12.52 -4.16 8.77
C ARG A 14 12.55 -5.42 7.89
N HIS A 15 12.72 -6.58 8.51
CA HIS A 15 12.75 -7.86 7.79
C HIS A 15 11.42 -8.19 7.11
N LYS A 16 10.28 -7.74 7.65
CA LYS A 16 8.97 -7.91 7.01
C LYS A 16 8.83 -7.01 5.79
N LEU A 17 9.24 -5.75 5.89
CA LEU A 17 9.24 -4.83 4.76
C LEU A 17 10.07 -5.38 3.59
N TYR A 18 11.29 -5.85 3.87
CA TYR A 18 12.15 -6.45 2.85
C TYR A 18 11.57 -7.74 2.25
N TYR A 19 10.86 -8.53 3.05
CA TYR A 19 10.15 -9.70 2.53
C TYR A 19 9.03 -9.30 1.55
N LEU A 20 8.31 -8.20 1.82
CA LEU A 20 7.30 -7.69 0.88
C LEU A 20 7.91 -7.25 -0.45
N GLU A 21 9.08 -6.58 -0.40
CA GLU A 21 9.84 -6.20 -1.59
C GLU A 21 10.32 -7.42 -2.38
N GLN A 22 10.93 -8.40 -1.70
CA GLN A 22 11.45 -9.62 -2.33
C GLN A 22 10.34 -10.44 -3.02
N LYS A 23 9.12 -10.41 -2.47
CA LYS A 23 7.95 -11.08 -3.06
C LYS A 23 7.23 -10.25 -4.12
N GLY A 24 7.67 -9.02 -4.38
CA GLY A 24 7.05 -8.14 -5.37
C GLY A 24 5.69 -7.60 -4.97
N TYR A 25 5.31 -7.69 -3.69
CA TYR A 25 4.07 -7.08 -3.19
C TYR A 25 4.17 -5.55 -3.16
N VAL A 26 5.40 -5.04 -3.11
CA VAL A 26 5.74 -3.63 -3.11
C VAL A 26 7.01 -3.46 -3.94
N THR A 27 7.06 -2.45 -4.79
CA THR A 27 8.18 -2.24 -5.72
C THR A 27 8.71 -0.82 -5.57
N PRO A 28 9.59 -0.55 -4.60
CA PRO A 28 10.20 0.76 -4.46
C PRO A 28 11.02 1.09 -5.71
N GLN A 29 11.01 2.36 -6.09
CA GLN A 29 11.88 2.88 -7.13
C GLN A 29 13.30 2.98 -6.60
N ARG A 30 14.29 2.59 -7.41
CA ARG A 30 15.70 2.80 -7.10
C ARG A 30 16.14 4.08 -7.78
N ILE A 31 16.48 5.08 -6.98
CA ILE A 31 16.94 6.38 -7.48
C ILE A 31 18.45 6.42 -7.27
N PRO A 32 19.24 6.66 -8.34
CA PRO A 32 20.68 6.85 -8.19
C PRO A 32 20.95 8.17 -7.47
N MET A 33 21.85 8.13 -6.49
CA MET A 33 22.26 9.26 -5.66
C MET A 33 23.79 9.24 -5.56
N GLY A 34 24.46 9.75 -6.59
CA GLY A 34 25.91 9.60 -6.77
C GLY A 34 26.27 8.13 -6.97
N ASP A 35 27.24 7.64 -6.20
CA ASP A 35 27.66 6.22 -6.17
C ASP A 35 26.69 5.30 -5.39
N LEU A 36 25.62 5.85 -4.80
CA LEU A 36 24.67 5.10 -3.99
C LEU A 36 23.32 4.94 -4.70
N GLU A 37 22.65 3.81 -4.48
CA GLU A 37 21.23 3.65 -4.86
C GLU A 37 20.35 3.83 -3.62
N THR A 38 19.40 4.77 -3.66
CA THR A 38 18.38 4.92 -2.61
C THR A 38 17.06 4.27 -3.03
N ARG A 39 16.37 3.65 -2.07
CA ARG A 39 15.01 3.15 -2.25
C ARG A 39 14.01 4.26 -1.96
N GLU A 40 13.13 4.51 -2.91
CA GLU A 40 12.03 5.45 -2.76
C GLU A 40 10.68 4.75 -2.95
N TYR A 41 9.85 4.80 -1.92
CA TYR A 41 8.48 4.28 -1.92
C TYR A 41 7.51 5.39 -2.26
N SER A 42 6.54 5.07 -3.11
CA SER A 42 5.43 5.95 -3.46
C SER A 42 4.39 6.01 -2.34
N ARG A 43 3.42 6.93 -2.45
CA ARG A 43 2.25 6.97 -1.55
C ARG A 43 1.39 5.71 -1.68
N GLU A 44 1.29 5.17 -2.89
CA GLU A 44 0.59 3.91 -3.15
C GLU A 44 1.28 2.75 -2.45
N ASP A 45 2.61 2.69 -2.48
CA ASP A 45 3.39 1.67 -1.78
C ASP A 45 3.15 1.74 -0.27
N LEU A 46 3.22 2.93 0.34
CA LEU A 46 2.93 3.11 1.76
C LEU A 46 1.53 2.59 2.11
N THR A 47 0.56 2.91 1.27
CA THR A 47 -0.82 2.49 1.45
C THR A 47 -0.91 0.95 1.37
N LYS A 48 -0.36 0.34 0.33
CA LYS A 48 -0.29 -1.12 0.19
C LYS A 48 0.38 -1.77 1.41
N ILE A 49 1.56 -1.29 1.82
CA ILE A 49 2.28 -1.82 3.00
C ILE A 49 1.41 -1.75 4.25
N LYS A 50 0.69 -0.63 4.47
CA LYS A 50 -0.18 -0.45 5.63
C LYS A 50 -1.30 -1.49 5.68
N PHE A 51 -1.99 -1.72 4.56
CA PHE A 51 -3.07 -2.73 4.51
C PHE A 51 -2.51 -4.15 4.62
N ILE A 52 -1.41 -4.46 3.93
CA ILE A 52 -0.76 -5.78 4.04
C ILE A 52 -0.34 -6.04 5.50
N TRP A 53 0.26 -5.05 6.16
CA TRP A 53 0.69 -5.15 7.55
C TRP A 53 -0.47 -5.38 8.51
N LYS A 54 -1.59 -4.67 8.34
CA LYS A 54 -2.85 -4.91 9.08
C LYS A 54 -3.23 -6.39 9.04
N TYR A 55 -3.26 -7.02 7.87
CA TYR A 55 -3.63 -8.44 7.78
C TYR A 55 -2.54 -9.39 8.27
N LEU A 56 -1.25 -9.05 8.12
CA LEU A 56 -0.19 -9.86 8.73
C LEU A 56 -0.29 -9.88 10.26
N MET A 57 -0.62 -8.75 10.88
CA MET A 57 -0.84 -8.66 12.33
C MET A 57 -2.04 -9.49 12.80
N LEU A 58 -3.04 -9.69 11.96
CA LEU A 58 -4.19 -10.56 12.23
C LEU A 58 -3.87 -12.06 12.07
N GLY A 59 -2.62 -12.41 11.78
CA GLY A 59 -2.16 -13.80 11.67
C GLY A 59 -2.30 -14.42 10.27
N PHE A 60 -2.70 -13.64 9.26
CA PHE A 60 -2.79 -14.15 7.90
C PHE A 60 -1.41 -14.38 7.27
N LYS A 61 -1.31 -15.41 6.42
CA LYS A 61 -0.11 -15.66 5.61
C LYS A 61 0.06 -14.54 4.58
N HIS A 62 1.30 -14.23 4.21
CA HIS A 62 1.65 -13.11 3.32
C HIS A 62 0.84 -13.03 2.03
N LYS A 63 0.63 -14.16 1.33
CA LYS A 63 -0.17 -14.18 0.11
C LYS A 63 -1.62 -13.73 0.37
N VAL A 64 -2.25 -14.32 1.39
CA VAL A 64 -3.64 -14.00 1.78
C VAL A 64 -3.75 -12.55 2.26
N ALA A 65 -2.79 -12.09 3.07
CA ALA A 65 -2.71 -10.71 3.53
C ALA A 65 -2.63 -9.71 2.37
N TYR A 66 -1.83 -10.03 1.34
CA TYR A 66 -1.74 -9.24 0.12
C TYR A 66 -3.07 -9.23 -0.66
N GLU A 67 -3.66 -10.40 -0.88
CA GLU A 67 -4.94 -10.50 -1.61
C GLU A 67 -6.06 -9.72 -0.91
N MET A 68 -6.16 -9.80 0.43
CA MET A 68 -7.13 -9.03 1.19
C MET A 68 -6.84 -7.53 1.14
N ALA A 69 -5.58 -7.12 1.26
CA ALA A 69 -5.19 -5.72 1.12
C ALA A 69 -5.58 -5.14 -0.24
N MET A 70 -5.35 -5.86 -1.34
CA MET A 70 -5.73 -5.39 -2.67
C MET A 70 -7.25 -5.33 -2.85
N LYS A 71 -8.01 -6.29 -2.30
CA LYS A 71 -9.48 -6.24 -2.31
C LYS A 71 -10.03 -5.04 -1.55
N GLU A 72 -9.51 -4.78 -0.35
CA GLU A 72 -9.93 -3.63 0.46
C GLU A 72 -9.59 -2.31 -0.25
N LEU A 73 -8.40 -2.21 -0.86
CA LEU A 73 -8.02 -1.04 -1.67
C LEU A 73 -8.90 -0.83 -2.90
N ALA A 74 -9.20 -1.89 -3.64
CA ALA A 74 -10.09 -1.82 -4.79
C ALA A 74 -11.51 -1.38 -4.39
N SER A 75 -11.99 -1.86 -3.23
CA SER A 75 -13.29 -1.46 -2.69
C SER A 75 -13.31 0.03 -2.32
N ILE A 76 -12.28 0.53 -1.63
CA ILE A 76 -12.15 1.96 -1.26
C ILE A 76 -12.10 2.85 -2.52
N ASN A 77 -11.33 2.45 -3.53
CA ASN A 77 -11.24 3.20 -4.78
C ASN A 77 -12.56 3.18 -5.56
N GLY A 78 -13.30 2.06 -5.52
CA GLY A 78 -14.63 1.93 -6.11
C GLY A 78 -15.73 2.72 -5.37
N THR A 79 -15.62 2.91 -4.05
CA THR A 79 -16.54 3.74 -3.28
C THR A 79 -16.30 5.23 -3.49
N ASN A 80 -15.06 5.65 -3.73
CA ASN A 80 -14.73 7.05 -4.01
C ASN A 80 -15.20 7.52 -5.41
N GLY A 81 -15.52 6.59 -6.32
CA GLY A 81 -16.09 6.87 -7.64
C GLY A 81 -17.62 6.99 -7.69
N LYS A 82 -18.35 6.77 -6.58
CA LYS A 82 -19.82 6.84 -6.51
C LYS A 82 -20.36 8.09 -5.78
N GLY A 83 -19.52 9.11 -5.58
CA GLY A 83 -19.91 10.39 -4.95
C GLY A 83 -20.26 11.54 -5.90
N ALA A 84 -20.26 11.30 -7.23
CA ALA A 84 -20.47 12.36 -8.22
C ALA A 84 -21.44 11.94 -9.35
N ALA A 85 -22.62 11.41 -9.00
CA ALA A 85 -23.75 11.31 -9.94
C ALA A 85 -25.05 10.98 -9.20
N SER A 86 -25.60 11.93 -8.46
CA SER A 86 -27.02 11.91 -8.09
C SER A 86 -27.49 13.32 -7.73
N ASN A 87 -27.41 14.24 -8.69
CA ASN A 87 -28.32 15.37 -8.76
C ASN A 87 -28.94 15.35 -10.15
N GLY A 88 -30.03 14.58 -10.26
CA GLY A 88 -30.92 14.52 -11.41
C GLY A 88 -32.31 14.36 -10.84
N VAL A 89 -32.86 15.48 -10.41
CA VAL A 89 -34.22 15.65 -9.88
C VAL A 89 -35.19 15.11 -10.93
N LEU A 90 -36.03 14.14 -10.55
CA LEU A 90 -37.28 13.93 -11.28
C LEU A 90 -38.17 15.12 -10.95
N GLU A 91 -38.26 16.07 -11.88
CA GLU A 91 -39.36 17.02 -11.93
C GLU A 91 -40.25 16.69 -13.13
N ALA A 92 -41.54 16.52 -12.80
CA ALA A 92 -42.76 16.51 -13.63
C ALA A 92 -42.96 15.36 -14.63
#